data_AF-A0A8H7QEC8-F1
#
_entry.id   AF-A0A8H7QEC8-F1
#
_cell.length_a   1.000
_cell.length_b   1.000
_cell.length_c   1.000
_cell.angle_alpha   90.00
_cell.angle_beta   90.00
_cell.angle_gamma   90.00
#
_symmetry.space_group_name_H-M   'P 1'
#
loop_
_entity.id
_entity.type
_entity.pdbx_description
1 polymer ?
#
loop_
_entity_poly.entity_id
_entity_poly.type
_entity_poly.pdbx_seq_one_letter_code
_entity_poly.pdbx_strand_id
1 'polypeptide(L)' 'MIEAKKAQLVLIADDVDPIELVLWLPALCRKMGIPYAIVK' A
#
# COMPACT_ATOMS: atom_id res chain seq x y z
N MET A 1 -9.75 -0.39 -4.79
CA MET A 1 -10.19 0.28 -3.52
C MET A 1 -9.38 1.53 -3.21
N ILE A 2 -8.06 1.51 -3.40
CA ILE A 2 -7.17 2.64 -3.14
C ILE A 2 -7.41 3.80 -4.14
N GLU A 3 -7.56 3.49 -5.42
CA GLU A 3 -7.86 4.48 -6.48
C GLU A 3 -9.23 5.15 -6.32
N ALA A 4 -10.20 4.43 -5.75
CA ALA A 4 -11.52 4.95 -5.44
C ALA A 4 -11.55 5.75 -4.12
N LYS A 5 -10.40 5.94 -3.45
CA LYS A 5 -10.26 6.55 -2.11
C LYS A 5 -11.20 5.96 -1.04
N LYS A 6 -11.62 4.71 -1.20
CA LYS A 6 -12.47 4.02 -0.22
C LYS A 6 -11.67 3.41 0.93
N ALA A 7 -10.36 3.27 0.76
CA ALA A 7 -9.47 2.73 1.79
C ALA A 7 -9.12 3.83 2.81
N GLN A 8 -9.39 3.57 4.09
CA GLN A 8 -9.02 4.46 5.19
C GLN A 8 -7.60 4.23 5.69
N LEU A 9 -7.08 3.00 5.54
CA LEU A 9 -5.73 2.58 5.91
C LEU A 9 -5.30 1.44 4.98
N VAL A 10 -4.04 1.44 4.55
CA VAL A 10 -3.44 0.36 3.75
C VAL A 10 -2.32 -0.30 4.56
N LEU A 11 -2.43 -1.61 4.79
CA LEU A 11 -1.38 -2.41 5.43
C LEU A 11 -0.66 -3.20 4.34
N ILE A 12 0.66 -3.04 4.29
CA ILE A 12 1.54 -3.71 3.32
C ILE A 12 2.35 -4.74 4.09
N ALA A 13 2.29 -6.01 3.71
CA ALA A 13 3.09 -7.04 4.32
C ALA A 13 4.54 -6.98 3.83
N ASP A 14 5.50 -7.19 4.73
CA ASP A 14 6.94 -7.27 4.47
C ASP A 14 7.35 -8.62 3.86
N ASP A 15 6.61 -9.68 4.18
CA ASP A 15 6.93 -11.07 3.86
C ASP A 15 6.41 -11.55 2.50
N VAL A 16 6.13 -10.62 1.58
CA VAL A 16 5.55 -10.95 0.27
C VAL A 16 6.63 -11.40 -0.71
N ASP A 17 6.51 -12.63 -1.20
CA ASP A 17 7.33 -13.18 -2.26
C ASP A 17 6.46 -13.44 -3.51
N PRO A 18 6.67 -12.74 -4.65
CA PRO A 18 7.76 -11.79 -4.91
C PRO A 18 7.46 -10.35 -4.46
N ILE A 19 8.52 -9.64 -4.05
CA ILE A 19 8.45 -8.27 -3.50
C ILE A 19 7.93 -7.23 -4.50
N GLU A 20 8.02 -7.50 -5.81
CA GLU A 20 7.58 -6.55 -6.84
C GLU A 20 6.06 -6.25 -6.77
N LEU A 21 5.28 -7.18 -6.21
CA LEU A 21 3.83 -7.01 -6.04
C LEU A 21 3.48 -5.86 -5.10
N VAL A 22 4.31 -5.58 -4.10
CA VAL A 22 4.05 -4.53 -3.10
C VAL A 22 4.87 -3.27 -3.33
N LEU A 23 5.91 -3.32 -4.17
CA LEU A 23 6.84 -2.21 -4.41
C LEU A 23 6.15 -0.91 -4.88
N TRP A 24 5.06 -1.00 -5.65
CA TRP A 24 4.33 0.14 -6.18
C TRP A 24 3.25 0.69 -5.23
N LEU A 25 2.86 -0.06 -4.19
CA LEU A 25 1.79 0.32 -3.26
C LEU A 25 2.13 1.59 -2.44
N PRO A 26 3.35 1.78 -1.90
CA PRO A 26 3.71 2.99 -1.18
C PRO A 26 3.63 4.25 -2.04
N ALA A 27 4.10 4.16 -3.29
CA ALA A 27 4.05 5.27 -4.24
C ALA A 27 2.61 5.65 -4.59
N LEU A 28 1.75 4.65 -4.80
CA LEU A 28 0.33 4.84 -5.08
C LEU A 28 -0.42 5.42 -3.88
N CYS A 29 -0.16 4.93 -2.66
CA CYS A 29 -0.77 5.47 -1.43
C CYS A 29 -0.35 6.93 -1.19
N ARG A 30 0.93 7.28 -1.44
CA ARG A 30 1.44 8.66 -1.35
C ARG A 30 0.75 9.59 -2.35
N LYS A 31 0.60 9.17 -3.61
CA LYS A 31 -0.08 9.97 -4.64
C LYS A 31 -1.55 10.23 -4.30
N MET A 32 -2.19 9.28 -3.63
CA MET A 32 -3.61 9.37 -3.24
C MET A 32 -3.83 10.04 -1.87
N GLY A 33 -2.76 10.27 -1.09
CA GLY A 33 -2.84 10.86 0.26
C GLY A 33 -3.45 9.93 1.30
N ILE A 34 -3.34 8.61 1.11
CA ILE A 34 -3.92 7.60 1.99
C ILE A 34 -2.83 7.12 2.96
N PRO A 35 -3.11 7.05 4.27
CA PRO A 35 -2.15 6.53 5.24
C PRO A 35 -1.91 5.04 4.99
N TYR A 36 -0.63 4.66 5.02
CA TYR A 36 -0.21 3.28 4.89
C TYR A 36 0.82 2.92 5.96
N ALA A 37 0.87 1.64 6.32
CA ALA A 37 1.92 1.10 7.19
C ALA A 37 2.43 -0.21 6.59
N ILE A 38 3.75 -0.43 6.73
CA ILE A 38 4.38 -1.70 6.39
C ILE A 38 4.44 -2.51 7.68
N VAL A 39 3.85 -3.70 7.65
CA VAL A 39 3.77 -4.62 8.78
C VAL A 39 4.76 -5.74 8.52
N LYS A 40 5.56 -6.05 9.54
CA LYS A 40 6.49 -7.18 9.52
C LYS A 40 5.81 -8.47 9.92
#